data_AF-A0A950VAN2-F1
#
_entry.id   AF-A0A950VAN2-F1
#
_cell.length_a   1.000
_cell.length_b   1.000
_cell.length_c   1.000
_cell.angle_alpha   90.00
_cell.angle_beta   90.00
_cell.angle_gamma   90.00
#
_symmetry.space_group_name_H-M   'P 1'
#
loop_
_entity.id
_entity.type
_entity.pdbx_description
1 polymer ?
#
loop_
_entity_poly.entity_id
_entity_poly.type
_entity_poly.pdbx_seq_one_letter_code
_entity_poly.pdbx_strand_id
1 'polypeptide(L)'
;MFLQRLSPQAYENAHKGKQNGLCTYENESRSKYQGLHTKGLHPRGWIYELTVLITITNTADQATDLGFLLHKNPANLHSAELPFGKAYVFYSNAAERRCTACLLLELDPVDLVRGAQQLEEYVNDRPYVASSYLTVAMGRIFGTALAGNCQKRPELVDRKLPLEITVEVIRARGGADILHKLFEPLGYCVGATPIALDEKFADWGASPYFRLTLDAHRTVHDALSHLYVLLPVLDDEKHYYIGDAEVDKLLRRGEGWLGNHPYRELIVQRYLKRKPSLIDQALARLLDEENAAVDAGQSKTEQAALAERDLERPMTLHTQRLNQVAARLKTLEAKSILDLGCGEGKLLRRLLADRTFERIVGMDVSHRSLEVAASRLRLDRLSERQRKRIELMQGSL
;
A
#
# COMPACT_ATOMS: atom_id res chain seq x y z
N MET A 1 19.62 16.54 -22.14
CA MET A 1 19.33 17.98 -22.36
C MET A 1 17.83 18.15 -22.55
N PHE A 2 17.06 18.15 -21.45
CA PHE A 2 15.69 18.70 -21.28
C PHE A 2 15.16 18.24 -19.90
N LEU A 3 15.62 18.93 -18.85
CA LEU A 3 14.90 19.12 -17.59
C LEU A 3 15.30 20.52 -17.15
N GLN A 4 14.39 21.48 -17.34
CA GLN A 4 14.58 22.81 -16.80
C GLN A 4 14.63 22.69 -15.28
N ARG A 5 15.79 23.07 -14.73
CA ARG A 5 15.97 23.32 -13.30
C ARG A 5 14.80 24.16 -12.81
N LEU A 6 14.07 23.68 -11.80
CA LEU A 6 13.23 24.55 -10.99
C LEU A 6 14.15 25.61 -10.40
N SER A 7 14.11 26.82 -10.96
CA SER A 7 14.95 27.92 -10.49
C SER A 7 14.51 28.30 -9.07
N PRO A 8 15.45 28.66 -8.17
CA PRO A 8 15.16 29.15 -6.82
C PRO A 8 14.17 30.34 -6.77
N GLN A 9 13.95 31.03 -7.89
CA GLN A 9 13.01 32.15 -8.04
C GLN A 9 11.54 31.77 -7.79
N ALA A 10 11.13 30.51 -7.99
CA ALA A 10 9.74 30.09 -7.72
C ALA A 10 9.41 30.09 -6.22
N TYR A 11 10.43 29.96 -5.36
CA TYR A 11 10.31 30.02 -3.91
C TYR A 11 10.30 31.47 -3.39
N GLU A 12 10.99 32.40 -4.06
CA GLU A 12 11.07 33.81 -3.67
C GLU A 12 9.86 34.65 -4.10
N ASN A 13 9.18 34.29 -5.20
CA ASN A 13 7.98 35.02 -5.65
C ASN A 13 6.74 34.76 -4.79
N ALA A 14 6.76 33.76 -3.91
CA ALA A 14 5.76 33.58 -2.87
C ALA A 14 5.94 34.57 -1.68
N HIS A 15 7.05 35.30 -1.63
CA HIS A 15 7.42 36.17 -0.51
C HIS A 15 7.55 37.66 -0.83
N LYS A 16 7.34 38.10 -2.07
CA LYS A 16 7.30 39.53 -2.42
C LYS A 16 6.14 39.86 -3.33
N GLY A 17 5.05 40.35 -2.72
CA GLY A 17 3.89 40.81 -3.47
C GLY A 17 2.82 41.50 -2.63
N LYS A 18 3.17 42.56 -1.88
CA LYS A 18 2.21 43.63 -1.54
C LYS A 18 2.94 44.95 -1.34
N GLN A 19 2.91 45.82 -2.35
CA GLN A 19 2.80 47.27 -2.18
C GLN A 19 2.38 47.90 -3.51
N ASN A 20 1.06 48.14 -3.66
CA ASN A 20 0.48 49.44 -3.99
C ASN A 20 -1.02 49.30 -4.34
N GLY A 21 -1.88 50.06 -3.64
CA GLY A 21 -3.24 50.40 -4.12
C GLY A 21 -4.43 49.90 -3.29
N LEU A 22 -4.71 50.57 -2.15
CA LEU A 22 -6.03 50.96 -1.60
C LEU A 22 -7.25 50.01 -1.67
N CYS A 23 -7.68 49.47 -0.52
CA CYS A 23 -8.87 49.93 0.24
C CYS A 23 -9.26 48.93 1.37
N THR A 24 -9.10 49.42 2.60
CA THR A 24 -9.77 49.15 3.88
C THR A 24 -10.60 47.87 4.08
N TYR A 25 -10.22 47.04 5.06
CA TYR A 25 -10.95 46.87 6.34
C TYR A 25 -10.01 46.17 7.36
N GLU A 26 -9.94 46.75 8.56
CA GLU A 26 -9.13 46.38 9.75
C GLU A 26 -9.55 44.97 10.27
N ASN A 27 -8.67 43.99 10.50
CA ASN A 27 -7.57 43.83 11.46
C ASN A 27 -8.03 43.57 12.90
N GLU A 28 -8.26 42.29 13.27
CA GLU A 28 -8.08 41.79 14.64
C GLU A 28 -8.01 40.25 14.68
N SER A 29 -6.81 39.71 14.41
CA SER A 29 -6.31 38.41 14.93
C SER A 29 -4.85 38.17 14.49
N ARG A 30 -4.02 39.22 14.63
CA ARG A 30 -2.55 39.14 14.58
C ARG A 30 -2.03 38.61 15.92
N SER A 31 -2.17 37.30 16.16
CA SER A 31 -1.38 36.56 17.16
C SER A 31 -1.62 35.07 16.98
N LYS A 32 -0.83 34.43 16.10
CA LYS A 32 -0.62 32.96 16.05
C LYS A 32 0.46 32.48 15.06
N TYR A 33 1.06 33.37 14.27
CA TYR A 33 2.06 33.01 13.25
C TYR A 33 3.46 33.60 13.52
N GLN A 34 3.91 33.51 14.77
CA GLN A 34 5.32 33.66 15.13
C GLN A 34 5.67 32.49 16.06
N GLY A 35 5.90 31.32 15.46
CA GLY A 35 6.11 30.09 16.22
C GLY A 35 6.40 28.86 15.37
N LEU A 36 7.01 29.04 14.19
CA LEU A 36 7.64 27.97 13.43
C LEU A 36 9.06 28.43 13.10
N HIS A 37 9.85 28.62 14.17
CA HIS A 37 11.29 28.53 14.03
C HIS A 37 11.62 27.12 13.57
N THR A 38 12.22 27.07 12.39
CA THR A 38 12.94 25.95 11.81
C THR A 38 14.01 25.43 12.77
N LYS A 39 13.62 24.62 13.76
CA LYS A 39 14.52 23.74 14.51
C LYS A 39 14.30 22.31 14.05
N GLY A 40 14.84 22.06 12.86
CA GLY A 40 14.94 20.76 12.21
C GLY A 40 15.95 20.79 11.06
N LEU A 41 16.96 21.67 11.14
CA LEU A 41 18.10 21.67 10.24
C LEU A 41 19.19 20.83 10.91
N HIS A 42 19.34 19.58 10.45
CA HIS A 42 20.51 18.79 10.78
C HIS A 42 21.75 19.47 10.14
N PRO A 43 22.93 19.55 10.79
CA PRO A 43 24.03 20.46 10.39
C PRO A 43 24.82 20.07 9.13
N ARG A 44 24.28 19.18 8.28
CA ARG A 44 24.91 18.76 7.03
C ARG A 44 23.84 18.78 5.94
N GLY A 45 23.93 19.76 5.05
CA GLY A 45 22.96 20.04 3.98
C GLY A 45 22.85 18.95 2.93
N TRP A 46 22.12 17.89 3.26
CA TRP A 46 21.63 16.88 2.33
C TRP A 46 20.13 16.82 2.50
N ILE A 47 19.37 17.48 1.62
CA ILE A 47 17.98 17.10 1.39
C ILE A 47 18.08 15.81 0.59
N TYR A 48 18.06 14.66 1.26
CA TYR A 48 18.07 13.41 0.54
C TYR A 48 16.72 13.24 -0.16
N GLU A 49 16.80 12.93 -1.46
CA GLU A 49 15.72 12.52 -2.38
C GLU A 49 15.11 11.17 -1.95
N LEU A 50 14.49 11.12 -0.77
CA LEU A 50 14.01 9.90 -0.12
C LEU A 50 12.48 9.82 -0.12
N THR A 51 11.84 9.93 -1.28
CA THR A 51 10.38 10.04 -1.27
C THR A 51 9.70 9.37 -2.44
N VAL A 52 8.73 8.51 -2.14
CA VAL A 52 7.85 7.92 -3.14
C VAL A 52 6.84 8.97 -3.58
N LEU A 53 6.75 9.21 -4.88
CA LEU A 53 5.86 10.21 -5.47
C LEU A 53 4.97 9.56 -6.53
N ILE A 54 3.66 9.75 -6.37
CA ILE A 54 2.67 9.58 -7.44
C ILE A 54 2.08 10.93 -7.79
N THR A 55 1.89 11.17 -9.09
CA THR A 55 1.11 12.31 -9.56
C THR A 55 -0.13 11.82 -10.30
N ILE A 56 -1.24 12.54 -10.14
CA ILE A 56 -2.48 12.34 -10.88
C ILE A 56 -2.84 13.71 -11.46
N THR A 57 -2.83 13.79 -12.78
CA THR A 57 -3.15 15.02 -13.52
C THR A 57 -4.48 14.85 -14.24
N ASN A 58 -5.34 15.86 -14.14
CA ASN A 58 -6.52 16.02 -14.99
C ASN A 58 -6.25 17.14 -15.99
N THR A 59 -6.54 16.90 -17.26
CA THR A 59 -6.37 17.87 -18.37
C THR A 59 -7.68 18.28 -19.05
N ALA A 60 -8.84 17.92 -18.46
CA ALA A 60 -10.13 18.41 -18.94
C ALA A 60 -10.31 19.91 -18.70
N ASP A 61 -11.29 20.51 -19.40
CA ASP A 61 -11.84 21.80 -19.02
C ASP A 61 -12.41 21.70 -17.58
N GLN A 62 -12.08 22.68 -16.74
CA GLN A 62 -12.30 22.65 -15.28
C GLN A 62 -11.46 21.58 -14.57
N ALA A 63 -10.18 21.46 -14.91
CA ALA A 63 -9.26 20.47 -14.36
C ALA A 63 -9.22 20.44 -12.82
N THR A 64 -9.45 21.60 -12.17
CA THR A 64 -9.52 21.76 -10.71
C THR A 64 -10.59 20.91 -10.03
N ASP A 65 -11.55 20.38 -10.80
CA ASP A 65 -12.54 19.40 -10.33
C ASP A 65 -11.90 18.14 -9.71
N LEU A 66 -10.66 17.84 -10.10
CA LEU A 66 -9.83 16.82 -9.46
C LEU A 66 -9.74 17.01 -7.93
N GLY A 67 -9.71 18.25 -7.45
CA GLY A 67 -9.69 18.58 -6.02
C GLY A 67 -10.94 18.14 -5.26
N PHE A 68 -12.11 18.24 -5.89
CA PHE A 68 -13.37 17.76 -5.32
C PHE A 68 -13.41 16.23 -5.32
N LEU A 69 -13.01 15.60 -6.43
CA LEU A 69 -12.99 14.14 -6.57
C LEU A 69 -12.02 13.46 -5.60
N LEU A 70 -10.85 14.06 -5.34
CA LEU A 70 -9.89 13.55 -4.36
C LEU A 70 -10.18 13.98 -2.92
N HIS A 71 -11.17 14.85 -2.71
CA HIS A 71 -11.47 15.49 -1.42
C HIS A 71 -10.25 16.19 -0.81
N LYS A 72 -9.50 16.91 -1.66
CA LYS A 72 -8.29 17.66 -1.28
C LYS A 72 -8.32 19.01 -1.97
N ASN A 73 -8.57 20.07 -1.19
CA ASN A 73 -8.53 21.44 -1.70
C ASN A 73 -7.12 21.75 -2.24
N PRO A 74 -6.96 22.19 -3.51
CA PRO A 74 -5.66 22.52 -4.09
C PRO A 74 -4.88 23.63 -3.39
N ALA A 75 -5.55 24.53 -2.67
CA ALA A 75 -4.90 25.61 -1.93
C ALA A 75 -4.22 25.17 -0.62
N ASN A 76 -4.42 23.91 -0.19
CA ASN A 76 -3.94 23.42 1.10
C ASN A 76 -2.95 22.27 0.92
N LEU A 77 -1.94 22.22 1.79
CA LEU A 77 -1.18 21.01 2.06
C LEU A 77 -2.02 20.10 2.97
N HIS A 78 -2.23 18.86 2.55
CA HIS A 78 -2.90 17.84 3.34
C HIS A 78 -1.89 16.82 3.81
N SER A 79 -2.08 16.25 5.00
CA SER A 79 -1.22 15.19 5.49
C SER A 79 -2.00 14.14 6.28
N ALA A 80 -1.50 12.92 6.30
CA ALA A 80 -2.01 11.84 7.13
C ALA A 80 -0.85 11.09 7.80
N GLU A 81 -0.94 10.92 9.12
CA GLU A 81 -0.03 10.05 9.87
C GLU A 81 -0.29 8.59 9.52
N LEU A 82 0.79 7.84 9.32
CA LEU A 82 0.81 6.41 9.04
C LEU A 82 1.67 5.70 10.10
N PRO A 83 1.47 4.41 10.35
CA PRO A 83 2.27 3.67 11.33
C PRO A 83 3.78 3.60 11.03
N PHE A 84 4.19 3.98 9.82
CA PHE A 84 5.53 3.82 9.27
C PHE A 84 6.08 5.12 8.65
N GLY A 85 5.43 6.26 8.94
CA GLY A 85 5.80 7.56 8.38
C GLY A 85 4.59 8.44 8.12
N LYS A 86 4.68 9.29 7.10
CA LYS A 86 3.67 10.31 6.81
C LYS A 86 3.41 10.42 5.33
N ALA A 87 2.14 10.57 4.97
CA ALA A 87 1.73 10.88 3.61
C ALA A 87 1.32 12.36 3.49
N TYR A 88 1.70 13.00 2.39
CA TYR A 88 1.32 14.36 2.06
C TYR A 88 0.62 14.40 0.71
N VAL A 89 -0.42 15.23 0.61
CA VAL A 89 -1.02 15.58 -0.67
C VAL A 89 -0.97 17.09 -0.85
N PHE A 90 -0.39 17.50 -1.97
CA PHE A 90 -0.33 18.88 -2.43
C PHE A 90 -0.57 18.93 -3.93
N TYR A 91 -0.74 20.13 -4.47
CA TYR A 91 -0.97 20.32 -5.91
C TYR A 91 0.20 21.11 -6.48
N SER A 92 0.93 20.49 -7.41
CA SER A 92 2.00 21.17 -8.15
C SER A 92 1.45 22.08 -9.24
N ASN A 93 0.21 21.83 -9.68
CA ASN A 93 -0.53 22.69 -10.59
C ASN A 93 -2.03 22.64 -10.25
N ALA A 94 -2.71 23.78 -10.27
CA ALA A 94 -4.15 23.90 -10.04
C ALA A 94 -4.76 24.98 -10.94
N ALA A 95 -4.53 24.86 -12.24
CA ALA A 95 -5.08 25.75 -13.27
C ALA A 95 -6.37 25.16 -13.89
N GLU A 96 -7.12 26.01 -14.60
CA GLU A 96 -8.41 25.65 -15.19
C GLU A 96 -8.34 24.48 -16.19
N ARG A 97 -7.21 24.33 -16.91
CA ARG A 97 -7.01 23.27 -17.92
C ARG A 97 -5.99 22.22 -17.54
N ARG A 98 -5.37 22.35 -16.37
CA ARG A 98 -4.43 21.35 -15.85
C ARG A 98 -4.42 21.41 -14.34
N CYS A 99 -4.69 20.30 -13.69
CA CYS A 99 -4.62 20.19 -12.24
C CYS A 99 -3.89 18.90 -11.90
N THR A 100 -2.80 19.00 -11.16
CA THR A 100 -1.92 17.88 -10.82
C THR A 100 -1.84 17.75 -9.31
N ALA A 101 -2.48 16.70 -8.80
CA ALA A 101 -2.32 16.26 -7.41
C ALA A 101 -1.06 15.41 -7.28
N CYS A 102 -0.31 15.62 -6.20
CA CYS A 102 0.91 14.90 -5.86
C CYS A 102 0.68 14.17 -4.53
N LEU A 103 0.83 12.85 -4.50
CA LEU A 103 0.91 12.04 -3.28
C LEU A 103 2.36 11.72 -2.99
N LEU A 104 2.88 12.29 -1.92
CA LEU A 104 4.25 12.12 -1.44
C LEU A 104 4.24 11.27 -0.18
N LEU A 105 5.00 10.18 -0.15
CA LEU A 105 5.13 9.32 1.02
C LEU A 105 6.53 9.41 1.61
N GLU A 106 6.59 9.96 2.82
CA GLU A 106 7.77 10.03 3.66
C GLU A 106 7.76 8.82 4.60
N LEU A 107 8.66 7.87 4.38
CA LEU A 107 8.83 6.70 5.24
C LEU A 107 9.99 6.93 6.20
N ASP A 108 9.85 6.48 7.45
CA ASP A 108 10.99 6.44 8.38
C ASP A 108 11.74 5.12 8.18
N PRO A 109 12.92 5.11 7.54
CA PRO A 109 13.67 3.89 7.25
C PRO A 109 14.13 3.19 8.53
N VAL A 110 14.33 3.92 9.63
CA VAL A 110 14.81 3.36 10.90
C VAL A 110 13.66 2.68 11.63
N ASP A 111 12.50 3.32 11.70
CA ASP A 111 11.32 2.75 12.34
C ASP A 111 10.74 1.56 11.54
N LEU A 112 10.88 1.57 10.21
CA LEU A 112 10.53 0.44 9.34
C LEU A 112 11.28 -0.86 9.69
N VAL A 113 12.49 -0.74 10.21
CA VAL A 113 13.44 -1.85 10.38
C VAL A 113 13.84 -2.03 11.85
N ARG A 114 13.19 -1.31 12.78
CA ARG A 114 13.53 -1.35 14.20
C ARG A 114 13.31 -2.77 14.75
N GLY A 115 14.41 -3.46 15.06
CA GLY A 115 14.42 -4.88 15.49
C GLY A 115 14.90 -5.87 14.43
N ALA A 116 15.27 -5.39 13.24
CA ALA A 116 15.97 -6.12 12.20
C ALA A 116 17.33 -6.64 12.67
N GLN A 117 17.75 -7.80 12.17
CA GLN A 117 19.05 -8.41 12.51
C GLN A 117 20.00 -8.47 11.31
N GLN A 118 19.50 -8.22 10.09
CA GLN A 118 20.29 -8.29 8.86
C GLN A 118 20.52 -6.90 8.26
N LEU A 119 21.72 -6.69 7.69
CA LEU A 119 22.09 -5.39 7.10
C LEU A 119 21.20 -5.04 5.89
N GLU A 120 20.76 -6.03 5.10
CA GLU A 120 19.85 -5.81 3.96
C GLU A 120 18.47 -5.30 4.40
N GLU A 121 18.10 -5.53 5.67
CA GLU A 121 16.88 -4.95 6.22
C GLU A 121 17.07 -3.45 6.48
N TYR A 122 18.27 -2.97 6.86
CA TYR A 122 18.55 -1.54 7.11
C TYR A 122 18.79 -0.72 5.83
N VAL A 123 19.31 -1.34 4.77
CA VAL A 123 19.55 -0.68 3.47
C VAL A 123 18.72 -1.38 2.42
N ASN A 124 17.51 -0.85 2.19
CA ASN A 124 16.57 -1.40 1.23
C ASN A 124 15.87 -0.30 0.41
N ASP A 125 15.14 -0.73 -0.60
CA ASP A 125 14.45 0.10 -1.59
C ASP A 125 13.09 0.65 -1.11
N ARG A 126 12.56 0.17 0.03
CA ARG A 126 11.18 0.43 0.47
C ARG A 126 10.83 1.90 0.62
N PRO A 127 11.69 2.76 1.19
CA PRO A 127 11.39 4.18 1.31
C PRO A 127 11.32 4.92 -0.03
N TYR A 128 11.75 4.29 -1.13
CA TYR A 128 11.97 4.93 -2.43
C TYR A 128 11.11 4.37 -3.56
N VAL A 129 10.48 3.21 -3.35
CA VAL A 129 9.70 2.51 -4.37
C VAL A 129 8.21 2.57 -4.05
N ALA A 130 7.40 2.80 -5.09
CA ALA A 130 5.96 2.64 -5.07
C ALA A 130 5.57 1.18 -4.81
N SER A 131 5.43 0.89 -3.53
CA SER A 131 5.21 -0.43 -2.94
C SER A 131 3.85 -0.51 -2.28
N SER A 132 3.57 -1.63 -1.61
CA SER A 132 2.38 -1.77 -0.76
C SER A 132 2.22 -0.69 0.33
N TYR A 133 3.29 0.02 0.73
CA TYR A 133 3.17 1.18 1.63
C TYR A 133 2.37 2.33 1.02
N LEU A 134 2.53 2.53 -0.29
CA LEU A 134 1.82 3.58 -1.02
C LEU A 134 0.33 3.28 -1.14
N THR A 135 -0.06 2.01 -1.27
CA THR A 135 -1.49 1.65 -1.31
C THR A 135 -2.16 1.89 0.05
N VAL A 136 -1.47 1.62 1.16
CA VAL A 136 -1.94 1.99 2.50
C VAL A 136 -2.09 3.51 2.64
N ALA A 137 -1.12 4.28 2.15
CA ALA A 137 -1.20 5.74 2.11
C ALA A 137 -2.41 6.23 1.30
N MET A 138 -2.66 5.64 0.13
CA MET A 138 -3.83 5.93 -0.71
C MET A 138 -5.15 5.61 0.02
N GLY A 139 -5.27 4.43 0.64
CA GLY A 139 -6.45 4.06 1.42
C GLY A 139 -6.72 5.01 2.59
N ARG A 140 -5.65 5.50 3.23
CA ARG A 140 -5.75 6.50 4.30
C ARG A 140 -6.18 7.87 3.77
N ILE A 141 -5.51 8.39 2.74
CA ILE A 141 -5.67 9.80 2.33
C ILE A 141 -6.78 10.03 1.31
N PHE A 142 -7.05 9.05 0.44
CA PHE A 142 -8.04 9.09 -0.63
C PHE A 142 -9.22 8.14 -0.39
N GLY A 143 -9.42 7.67 0.85
CA GLY A 143 -10.46 6.68 1.18
C GLY A 143 -11.86 7.00 0.65
N THR A 144 -12.30 8.26 0.69
CA THR A 144 -13.61 8.68 0.15
C THR A 144 -13.67 8.61 -1.38
N ALA A 145 -12.60 9.01 -2.07
CA ALA A 145 -12.49 8.93 -3.53
C ALA A 145 -12.42 7.47 -4.00
N LEU A 146 -11.65 6.64 -3.30
CA LEU A 146 -11.61 5.19 -3.47
C LEU A 146 -12.98 4.55 -3.22
N ALA A 147 -13.83 5.13 -2.39
CA ALA A 147 -15.19 4.65 -2.17
C ALA A 147 -16.16 5.04 -3.29
N GLY A 148 -15.71 5.80 -4.29
CA GLY A 148 -16.57 6.28 -5.38
C GLY A 148 -17.60 7.31 -4.91
N ASN A 149 -17.25 8.17 -3.96
CA ASN A 149 -18.17 9.19 -3.44
C ASN A 149 -17.58 10.60 -3.58
N CYS A 150 -18.39 11.58 -3.98
CA CYS A 150 -18.09 13.02 -3.90
C CYS A 150 -19.32 13.83 -3.49
N GLN A 151 -19.46 14.15 -2.20
CA GLN A 151 -20.62 14.89 -1.69
C GLN A 151 -20.76 16.31 -2.29
N LYS A 152 -19.64 16.98 -2.60
CA LYS A 152 -19.66 18.37 -3.08
C LYS A 152 -20.01 18.49 -4.57
N ARG A 153 -19.70 17.46 -5.35
CA ARG A 153 -19.86 17.42 -6.81
C ARG A 153 -20.19 15.97 -7.24
N PRO A 154 -21.34 15.42 -6.82
CA PRO A 154 -21.68 14.02 -7.06
C PRO A 154 -21.78 13.67 -8.55
N GLU A 155 -22.14 14.63 -9.40
CA GLU A 155 -22.22 14.47 -10.85
C GLU A 155 -20.88 14.20 -11.53
N LEU A 156 -19.75 14.42 -10.83
CA LEU A 156 -18.42 14.17 -11.36
C LEU A 156 -17.91 12.75 -11.11
N VAL A 157 -18.53 11.99 -10.18
CA VAL A 157 -18.03 10.67 -9.76
C VAL A 157 -17.95 9.70 -10.94
N ASP A 158 -19.00 9.66 -11.75
CA ASP A 158 -19.11 8.77 -12.92
C ASP A 158 -18.51 9.39 -14.18
N ARG A 159 -18.01 10.63 -14.10
CA ARG A 159 -17.44 11.33 -15.24
C ARG A 159 -16.04 10.79 -15.53
N LYS A 160 -15.84 10.30 -16.76
CA LYS A 160 -14.51 9.95 -17.27
C LYS A 160 -13.75 11.24 -17.56
N LEU A 161 -12.52 11.32 -17.05
CA LEU A 161 -11.61 12.44 -17.20
C LEU A 161 -10.36 11.97 -17.96
N PRO A 162 -9.73 12.84 -18.77
CA PRO A 162 -8.40 12.57 -19.33
C PRO A 162 -7.39 12.67 -18.18
N LEU A 163 -6.95 11.51 -17.70
CA LEU A 163 -6.04 11.37 -16.59
C LEU A 163 -4.64 10.99 -17.08
N GLU A 164 -3.64 11.72 -16.61
CA GLU A 164 -2.22 11.39 -16.77
C GLU A 164 -1.66 11.07 -15.38
N ILE A 165 -1.18 9.85 -15.18
CA ILE A 165 -0.67 9.38 -13.88
C ILE A 165 0.79 9.04 -14.04
N THR A 166 1.64 9.52 -13.13
CA THR A 166 3.05 9.13 -13.06
C THR A 166 3.34 8.46 -11.73
N VAL A 167 3.99 7.30 -11.79
CA VAL A 167 4.63 6.64 -10.64
C VAL A 167 6.13 6.73 -10.85
N GLU A 168 6.79 7.55 -10.04
CA GLU A 168 8.20 7.92 -10.27
C GLU A 168 9.16 6.73 -10.24
N VAL A 169 8.96 5.84 -9.27
CA VAL A 169 9.79 4.64 -9.10
C VAL A 169 8.87 3.47 -8.79
N ILE A 170 8.79 2.50 -9.68
CA ILE A 170 8.05 1.25 -9.48
C ILE A 170 8.93 0.06 -9.82
N ARG A 171 8.83 -1.01 -9.04
CA ARG A 171 9.52 -2.27 -9.31
C ARG A 171 8.71 -3.11 -10.28
N ALA A 172 9.34 -3.63 -11.33
CA ALA A 172 8.70 -4.55 -12.27
C ALA A 172 9.57 -5.81 -12.45
N ARG A 173 9.36 -6.79 -11.58
CA ARG A 173 10.07 -8.09 -11.66
C ARG A 173 9.70 -8.80 -12.97
N GLY A 174 10.70 -9.04 -13.82
CA GLY A 174 10.52 -9.64 -15.13
C GLY A 174 10.46 -8.65 -16.30
N GLY A 175 10.76 -7.36 -16.07
CA GLY A 175 10.85 -6.33 -17.11
C GLY A 175 9.56 -5.54 -17.30
N ALA A 176 9.58 -4.58 -18.23
CA ALA A 176 8.46 -3.65 -18.47
C ALA A 176 7.16 -4.35 -18.93
N ASP A 177 7.25 -5.52 -19.57
CA ASP A 177 6.10 -6.27 -20.10
C ASP A 177 4.98 -6.48 -19.09
N ILE A 178 5.30 -6.67 -17.81
CA ILE A 178 4.27 -6.84 -16.77
C ILE A 178 3.45 -5.56 -16.57
N LEU A 179 4.05 -4.38 -16.72
CA LEU A 179 3.35 -3.11 -16.62
C LEU A 179 2.31 -2.99 -17.73
N HIS A 180 2.69 -3.31 -18.97
CA HIS A 180 1.78 -3.35 -20.11
C HIS A 180 0.65 -4.36 -19.90
N LYS A 181 0.97 -5.60 -19.51
CA LYS A 181 0.00 -6.67 -19.25
C LYS A 181 -1.04 -6.32 -18.18
N LEU A 182 -0.67 -5.54 -17.17
CA LEU A 182 -1.56 -5.19 -16.07
C LEU A 182 -2.41 -3.94 -16.34
N PHE A 183 -1.92 -2.98 -17.13
CA PHE A 183 -2.62 -1.71 -17.32
C PHE A 183 -3.25 -1.55 -18.71
N GLU A 184 -2.66 -2.05 -19.80
CA GLU A 184 -3.25 -1.89 -21.14
C GLU A 184 -4.66 -2.51 -21.28
N PRO A 185 -4.96 -3.71 -20.71
CA PRO A 185 -6.31 -4.27 -20.76
C PRO A 185 -7.38 -3.40 -20.07
N LEU A 186 -6.98 -2.51 -19.18
CA LEU A 186 -7.86 -1.55 -18.50
C LEU A 186 -8.07 -0.26 -19.31
N GLY A 187 -7.44 -0.15 -20.48
CA GLY A 187 -7.56 0.98 -21.39
C GLY A 187 -6.55 2.10 -21.13
N TYR A 188 -5.44 1.81 -20.45
CA TYR A 188 -4.33 2.76 -20.31
C TYR A 188 -3.38 2.68 -21.50
N CYS A 189 -2.92 3.84 -21.97
CA CYS A 189 -1.66 3.94 -22.70
C CYS A 189 -0.53 3.91 -21.67
N VAL A 190 0.38 2.94 -21.80
CA VAL A 190 1.42 2.67 -20.81
C VAL A 190 2.78 3.10 -21.34
N GLY A 191 3.44 4.01 -20.63
CA GLY A 191 4.86 4.32 -20.80
C GLY A 191 5.67 3.72 -19.66
N ALA A 192 6.70 2.95 -19.98
CA ALA A 192 7.60 2.36 -19.00
C ALA A 192 9.04 2.71 -19.34
N THR A 193 9.62 3.67 -18.62
CA THR A 193 11.01 4.09 -18.83
C THR A 193 11.91 3.40 -17.80
N PRO A 194 12.89 2.58 -18.21
CA PRO A 194 13.80 1.93 -17.26
C PRO A 194 14.67 2.96 -16.54
N ILE A 195 14.91 2.72 -15.25
CA ILE A 195 15.84 3.52 -14.45
C ILE A 195 17.19 2.79 -14.43
N ALA A 196 18.27 3.49 -14.78
CA ALA A 196 19.62 2.92 -14.72
C ALA A 196 19.99 2.54 -13.28
N LEU A 197 20.77 1.48 -13.09
CA LEU A 197 21.23 1.12 -11.74
C LEU A 197 22.13 2.21 -11.17
N ASP A 198 23.03 2.75 -11.99
CA ASP A 198 23.86 3.90 -11.68
C ASP A 198 24.20 4.64 -12.99
N GLU A 199 23.94 5.94 -13.04
CA GLU A 199 24.22 6.76 -14.23
C GLU A 199 25.72 6.88 -14.55
N LYS A 200 26.60 6.72 -13.53
CA LYS A 200 28.05 6.77 -13.70
C LYS A 200 28.65 5.44 -14.14
N PHE A 201 27.94 4.34 -13.92
CA PHE A 201 28.40 2.98 -14.24
C PHE A 201 27.40 2.27 -15.14
N ALA A 202 27.27 2.75 -16.38
CA ALA A 202 26.33 2.22 -17.37
C ALA A 202 26.52 0.70 -17.62
N ASP A 203 27.74 0.18 -17.48
CA ASP A 203 28.07 -1.24 -17.66
C ASP A 203 27.39 -2.17 -16.62
N TRP A 204 26.86 -1.62 -15.52
CA TRP A 204 26.11 -2.39 -14.52
C TRP A 204 24.68 -2.72 -14.99
N GLY A 205 24.24 -2.14 -16.09
CA GLY A 205 22.94 -2.43 -16.71
C GLY A 205 21.76 -1.71 -16.06
N ALA A 206 20.56 -2.15 -16.43
CA ALA A 206 19.32 -1.57 -15.95
C ALA A 206 18.99 -2.05 -14.53
N SER A 207 18.43 -1.15 -13.71
CA SER A 207 17.84 -1.53 -12.43
C SER A 207 16.51 -2.28 -12.66
N PRO A 208 15.95 -2.97 -11.63
CA PRO A 208 14.61 -3.55 -11.73
C PRO A 208 13.48 -2.50 -11.63
N TYR A 209 13.81 -1.21 -11.64
CA TYR A 209 12.88 -0.11 -11.45
C TYR A 209 12.61 0.65 -12.75
N PHE A 210 11.39 1.16 -12.83
CA PHE A 210 10.88 1.91 -13.96
C PHE A 210 10.19 3.17 -13.45
N ARG A 211 10.22 4.22 -14.26
CA ARG A 211 9.21 5.27 -14.20
C ARG A 211 8.02 4.83 -15.04
N LEU A 212 6.83 4.79 -14.43
CA LEU A 212 5.59 4.41 -15.09
C LEU A 212 4.74 5.65 -15.37
N THR A 213 4.31 5.83 -16.62
CA THR A 213 3.30 6.81 -17.02
C THR A 213 2.08 6.09 -17.55
N LEU A 214 0.89 6.53 -17.13
CA LEU A 214 -0.39 5.98 -17.52
C LEU A 214 -1.30 7.09 -18.01
N ASP A 215 -1.72 7.03 -19.26
CA ASP A 215 -2.67 7.98 -19.84
C ASP A 215 -3.98 7.25 -20.17
N ALA A 216 -5.11 7.76 -19.68
CA ALA A 216 -6.41 7.16 -19.96
C ALA A 216 -7.58 8.12 -19.82
N HIS A 217 -8.71 7.77 -20.45
CA HIS A 217 -9.99 8.42 -20.20
C HIS A 217 -10.84 7.57 -19.25
N ARG A 218 -10.79 7.88 -17.95
CA ARG A 218 -11.32 7.05 -16.84
C ARG A 218 -11.86 7.91 -15.70
N THR A 219 -12.70 7.34 -14.85
CA THR A 219 -13.10 8.00 -13.60
C THR A 219 -11.91 8.02 -12.63
N VAL A 220 -11.90 8.98 -11.70
CA VAL A 220 -10.87 9.01 -10.63
C VAL A 220 -10.98 7.79 -9.72
N HIS A 221 -12.20 7.29 -9.50
CA HIS A 221 -12.45 6.07 -8.74
C HIS A 221 -11.73 4.86 -9.35
N ASP A 222 -11.97 4.60 -10.65
CA ASP A 222 -11.36 3.45 -11.33
C ASP A 222 -9.85 3.56 -11.32
N ALA A 223 -9.31 4.75 -11.61
CA ALA A 223 -7.86 4.96 -11.61
C ALA A 223 -7.22 4.68 -10.24
N LEU A 224 -7.82 5.16 -9.15
CA LEU A 224 -7.34 4.88 -7.81
C LEU A 224 -7.50 3.39 -7.45
N SER A 225 -8.61 2.76 -7.81
CA SER A 225 -8.87 1.34 -7.54
C SER A 225 -7.88 0.42 -8.30
N HIS A 226 -7.60 0.72 -9.58
CA HIS A 226 -6.60 0.00 -10.36
C HIS A 226 -5.21 0.12 -9.73
N LEU A 227 -4.75 1.34 -9.41
CA LEU A 227 -3.46 1.54 -8.73
C LEU A 227 -3.42 0.82 -7.37
N TYR A 228 -4.49 0.91 -6.59
CA TYR A 228 -4.58 0.28 -5.28
C TYR A 228 -4.42 -1.25 -5.33
N VAL A 229 -4.94 -1.90 -6.37
CA VAL A 229 -4.82 -3.36 -6.55
C VAL A 229 -3.51 -3.75 -7.26
N LEU A 230 -3.06 -2.97 -8.25
CA LEU A 230 -1.96 -3.38 -9.14
C LEU A 230 -0.57 -3.01 -8.60
N LEU A 231 -0.43 -1.95 -7.80
CA LEU A 231 0.88 -1.62 -7.20
C LEU A 231 1.42 -2.76 -6.32
N PRO A 232 0.63 -3.40 -5.43
CA PRO A 232 1.10 -4.53 -4.64
C PRO A 232 1.37 -5.80 -5.47
N VAL A 233 0.71 -5.95 -6.62
CA VAL A 233 0.96 -7.05 -7.57
C VAL A 233 2.32 -6.90 -8.24
N LEU A 234 2.73 -5.67 -8.53
CA LEU A 234 4.02 -5.32 -9.11
C LEU A 234 5.16 -5.44 -8.10
N ASP A 235 4.92 -4.96 -6.87
CA ASP A 235 5.83 -5.12 -5.73
C ASP A 235 6.08 -6.62 -5.42
N ASP A 236 5.03 -7.45 -5.53
CA ASP A 236 5.04 -8.89 -5.21
C ASP A 236 5.49 -9.20 -3.76
N GLU A 237 5.52 -8.17 -2.92
CA GLU A 237 5.91 -8.18 -1.52
C GLU A 237 4.97 -7.24 -0.75
N LYS A 238 4.32 -7.73 0.31
CA LYS A 238 3.51 -6.90 1.22
C LYS A 238 4.19 -6.80 2.58
N HIS A 239 4.20 -5.63 3.19
CA HIS A 239 4.79 -5.42 4.51
C HIS A 239 3.86 -5.79 5.68
N TYR A 240 2.61 -6.19 5.39
CA TYR A 240 1.63 -6.63 6.38
C TYR A 240 1.18 -8.08 6.17
N TYR A 241 0.51 -8.62 7.20
CA TYR A 241 -0.04 -9.98 7.16
C TYR A 241 -1.31 -10.03 6.32
N ILE A 242 -1.37 -10.95 5.37
CA ILE A 242 -2.54 -11.20 4.52
C ILE A 242 -3.38 -12.33 5.11
N GLY A 243 -4.67 -12.07 5.33
CA GLY A 243 -5.68 -13.05 5.76
C GLY A 243 -6.98 -12.91 4.96
N ASP A 244 -8.05 -13.56 5.41
CA ASP A 244 -9.33 -13.68 4.66
C ASP A 244 -9.93 -12.31 4.28
N ALA A 245 -9.81 -11.30 5.15
CA ALA A 245 -10.29 -9.94 4.89
C ALA A 245 -9.60 -9.27 3.68
N GLU A 246 -8.42 -9.75 3.27
CA GLU A 246 -7.72 -9.24 2.09
C GLU A 246 -8.40 -9.72 0.79
N VAL A 247 -9.09 -10.87 0.82
CA VAL A 247 -9.90 -11.35 -0.30
C VAL A 247 -11.08 -10.42 -0.50
N ASP A 248 -11.81 -10.10 0.57
CA ASP A 248 -12.94 -9.15 0.49
C ASP A 248 -12.50 -7.77 -0.01
N LYS A 249 -11.32 -7.31 0.41
CA LYS A 249 -10.72 -6.06 -0.07
C LYS A 249 -10.37 -6.14 -1.56
N LEU A 250 -9.71 -7.21 -2.00
CA LEU A 250 -9.37 -7.42 -3.41
C LEU A 250 -10.63 -7.38 -4.27
N LEU A 251 -11.68 -8.11 -3.88
CA LEU A 251 -12.90 -8.21 -4.66
C LEU A 251 -13.66 -6.87 -4.71
N ARG A 252 -13.78 -6.15 -3.58
CA ARG A 252 -14.40 -4.82 -3.58
C ARG A 252 -13.66 -3.81 -4.45
N ARG A 253 -12.33 -3.82 -4.42
CA ARG A 253 -11.50 -2.91 -5.23
C ARG A 253 -11.37 -3.38 -6.68
N GLY A 254 -11.61 -4.66 -6.92
CA GLY A 254 -11.66 -5.33 -8.21
C GLY A 254 -13.02 -5.28 -8.89
N GLU A 255 -14.06 -4.81 -8.19
CA GLU A 255 -15.44 -4.82 -8.68
C GLU A 255 -15.54 -4.10 -10.02
N GLY A 256 -16.24 -4.73 -10.98
CA GLY A 256 -16.45 -4.19 -12.33
C GLY A 256 -15.30 -4.37 -13.32
N TRP A 257 -14.09 -4.76 -12.90
CA TRP A 257 -12.94 -4.91 -13.81
C TRP A 257 -12.10 -6.17 -13.61
N LEU A 258 -11.88 -6.62 -12.38
CA LEU A 258 -10.95 -7.71 -12.08
C LEU A 258 -11.43 -9.05 -12.65
N GLY A 259 -12.73 -9.33 -12.61
CA GLY A 259 -13.31 -10.54 -13.18
C GLY A 259 -13.00 -10.68 -14.67
N ASN A 260 -13.13 -9.58 -15.42
CA ASN A 260 -12.90 -9.53 -16.87
C ASN A 260 -11.43 -9.32 -17.26
N HIS A 261 -10.51 -9.19 -16.30
CA HIS A 261 -9.12 -8.90 -16.61
C HIS A 261 -8.41 -10.16 -17.16
N PRO A 262 -7.74 -10.11 -18.32
CA PRO A 262 -7.12 -11.29 -18.95
C PRO A 262 -5.98 -11.91 -18.12
N TYR A 263 -5.43 -11.12 -17.18
CA TYR A 263 -4.41 -11.57 -16.23
C TYR A 263 -4.94 -11.67 -14.78
N ARG A 264 -6.25 -11.88 -14.58
CA ARG A 264 -6.87 -11.94 -13.24
C ARG A 264 -6.23 -12.98 -12.33
N GLU A 265 -5.87 -14.16 -12.84
CA GLU A 265 -5.23 -15.21 -12.05
C GLU A 265 -3.88 -14.74 -11.53
N LEU A 266 -3.09 -14.06 -12.37
CA LEU A 266 -1.80 -13.50 -11.98
C LEU A 266 -1.97 -12.40 -10.92
N ILE A 267 -2.94 -11.51 -11.10
CA ILE A 267 -3.27 -10.43 -10.16
C ILE A 267 -3.64 -11.04 -8.80
N VAL A 268 -4.61 -11.96 -8.77
CA VAL A 268 -5.08 -12.61 -7.54
C VAL A 268 -3.93 -13.35 -6.85
N GLN A 269 -3.15 -14.12 -7.61
CA GLN A 269 -2.00 -14.86 -7.07
C GLN A 269 -0.98 -13.96 -6.40
N ARG A 270 -0.53 -12.89 -7.05
CA ARG A 270 0.48 -11.98 -6.48
C ARG A 270 -0.11 -11.13 -5.36
N TYR A 271 -1.32 -10.60 -5.54
CA TYR A 271 -2.00 -9.79 -4.52
C TYR A 271 -2.19 -10.56 -3.21
N LEU A 272 -2.49 -11.86 -3.28
CA LEU A 272 -2.68 -12.73 -2.11
C LEU A 272 -1.42 -13.49 -1.69
N LYS A 273 -0.23 -13.08 -2.17
CA LYS A 273 1.08 -13.68 -1.86
C LYS A 273 1.12 -15.19 -2.07
N ARG A 274 0.52 -15.68 -3.17
CA ARG A 274 0.55 -17.09 -3.56
C ARG A 274 -0.02 -18.03 -2.48
N LYS A 275 -0.93 -17.55 -1.61
CA LYS A 275 -1.61 -18.37 -0.59
C LYS A 275 -2.77 -19.15 -1.23
N PRO A 276 -2.67 -20.49 -1.41
CA PRO A 276 -3.63 -21.24 -2.21
C PRO A 276 -5.08 -21.09 -1.71
N SER A 277 -5.30 -21.21 -0.40
CA SER A 277 -6.65 -21.11 0.18
C SER A 277 -7.35 -19.78 -0.09
N LEU A 278 -6.59 -18.67 -0.12
CA LEU A 278 -7.15 -17.34 -0.38
C LEU A 278 -7.37 -17.13 -1.88
N ILE A 279 -6.47 -17.65 -2.71
CA ILE A 279 -6.57 -17.59 -4.17
C ILE A 279 -7.79 -18.36 -4.65
N ASP A 280 -7.96 -19.60 -4.18
CA ASP A 280 -9.08 -20.45 -4.54
C ASP A 280 -10.40 -19.78 -4.14
N GLN A 281 -10.45 -19.19 -2.94
CA GLN A 281 -11.61 -18.44 -2.47
C GLN A 281 -11.92 -17.20 -3.33
N ALA A 282 -10.89 -16.43 -3.71
CA ALA A 282 -11.06 -15.23 -4.52
C ALA A 282 -11.49 -15.57 -5.96
N LEU A 283 -10.86 -16.57 -6.59
CA LEU A 283 -11.18 -16.99 -7.95
C LEU A 283 -12.58 -17.61 -8.03
N ALA A 284 -12.98 -18.43 -7.06
CA ALA A 284 -14.34 -18.98 -7.01
C ALA A 284 -15.40 -17.87 -7.00
N ARG A 285 -15.19 -16.82 -6.19
CA ARG A 285 -16.12 -15.69 -6.11
C ARG A 285 -16.17 -14.84 -7.38
N LEU A 286 -15.03 -14.63 -8.04
CA LEU A 286 -14.99 -13.92 -9.32
C LEU A 286 -15.76 -14.69 -10.41
N LEU A 287 -15.66 -16.02 -10.42
CA LEU A 287 -16.43 -16.87 -11.33
C LEU A 287 -17.93 -16.85 -11.02
N ASP A 288 -18.31 -16.80 -9.74
CA ASP A 288 -19.72 -16.68 -9.35
C ASP A 288 -20.31 -15.32 -9.77
N GLU A 289 -19.53 -14.23 -9.65
CA GLU A 289 -19.93 -12.88 -10.12
C GLU A 289 -20.08 -12.81 -11.65
N GLU A 290 -19.22 -13.48 -12.42
CA GLU A 290 -19.38 -13.60 -13.89
C GLU A 290 -20.69 -14.32 -14.26
N ASN A 291 -21.10 -15.32 -13.48
CA ASN A 291 -22.32 -16.10 -13.71
C ASN A 291 -23.59 -15.40 -13.18
N ALA A 292 -23.46 -14.52 -12.19
CA ALA A 292 -24.56 -13.84 -11.51
C ALA A 292 -24.86 -12.43 -12.05
N ALA A 293 -24.32 -12.04 -13.21
CA ALA A 293 -24.49 -10.71 -13.81
C ALA A 293 -25.93 -10.48 -14.35
N VAL A 294 -26.93 -10.52 -13.46
CA VAL A 294 -28.22 -9.85 -13.58
C VAL A 294 -28.61 -9.36 -12.18
N ASP A 295 -28.45 -8.05 -12.02
CA ASP A 295 -29.02 -7.18 -10.98
C ASP A 295 -28.40 -7.21 -9.57
N ALA A 296 -27.71 -6.12 -9.20
CA ALA A 296 -27.97 -5.38 -7.96
C ALA A 296 -27.10 -4.12 -7.87
N GLY A 297 -27.76 -2.96 -7.76
CA GLY A 297 -27.13 -1.69 -7.40
C GLY A 297 -27.17 -1.38 -5.90
N GLN A 298 -26.13 -0.66 -5.48
CA GLN A 298 -26.02 0.30 -4.37
C GLN A 298 -25.56 -0.15 -2.96
N SER A 299 -24.35 0.33 -2.66
CA SER A 299 -23.93 1.21 -1.54
C SER A 299 -23.93 0.68 -0.09
N LYS A 300 -22.72 0.43 0.43
CA LYS A 300 -22.38 0.45 1.86
C LYS A 300 -21.10 1.25 2.07
N THR A 301 -21.21 2.57 1.99
CA THR A 301 -20.03 3.42 1.75
C THR A 301 -19.85 4.49 2.83
N GLU A 302 -19.01 4.17 3.81
CA GLU A 302 -18.14 5.04 4.63
C GLU A 302 -17.64 4.24 5.84
N GLN A 303 -18.53 3.51 6.52
CA GLN A 303 -18.18 2.64 7.65
C GLN A 303 -17.25 1.48 7.25
N ALA A 304 -17.40 0.96 6.04
CA ALA A 304 -16.55 -0.10 5.50
C ALA A 304 -15.12 0.40 5.16
N ALA A 305 -14.98 1.65 4.70
CA ALA A 305 -13.67 2.27 4.46
C ALA A 305 -12.91 2.58 5.76
N LEU A 306 -13.64 2.88 6.84
CA LEU A 306 -13.08 2.96 8.20
C LEU A 306 -12.60 1.58 8.70
N ALA A 307 -13.39 0.53 8.50
CA ALA A 307 -13.02 -0.84 8.85
C ALA A 307 -11.81 -1.38 8.04
N GLU A 308 -11.65 -0.96 6.78
CA GLU A 308 -10.50 -1.32 5.93
C GLU A 308 -9.17 -0.73 6.42
N ARG A 309 -9.19 0.48 7.00
CA ARG A 309 -8.01 1.14 7.58
C ARG A 309 -7.49 0.40 8.82
N ASP A 310 -8.38 -0.27 9.56
CA ASP A 310 -8.00 -1.08 10.71
C ASP A 310 -7.34 -2.42 10.35
N LEU A 311 -7.54 -2.90 9.12
CA LEU A 311 -6.98 -4.15 8.61
C LEU A 311 -5.56 -4.00 8.02
N GLU A 312 -5.15 -2.78 7.69
CA GLU A 312 -3.81 -2.42 7.20
C GLU A 312 -2.79 -2.22 8.35
N ARG A 313 -3.07 -2.79 9.52
CA ARG A 313 -2.13 -2.70 10.64
C ARG A 313 -0.83 -3.43 10.26
N PRO A 314 0.34 -2.81 10.53
CA PRO A 314 1.61 -3.50 10.44
C PRO A 314 1.54 -4.82 11.20
N MET A 315 2.33 -5.81 10.77
CA MET A 315 2.46 -7.04 11.54
C MET A 315 2.77 -6.69 13.00
N THR A 316 1.88 -7.09 13.91
CA THR A 316 2.09 -6.83 15.34
C THR A 316 3.44 -7.39 15.78
N LEU A 317 4.09 -6.75 16.76
CA LEU A 317 5.36 -7.26 17.33
C LEU A 317 5.24 -8.74 17.73
N HIS A 318 4.07 -9.14 18.24
CA HIS A 318 3.77 -10.53 18.54
C HIS A 318 3.85 -11.43 17.28
N THR A 319 3.27 -11.02 16.16
CA THR A 319 3.32 -11.76 14.89
C THR A 319 4.72 -11.77 14.28
N GLN A 320 5.45 -10.64 14.33
CA GLN A 320 6.86 -10.56 13.92
C GLN A 320 7.72 -11.51 14.74
N ARG A 321 7.58 -11.49 16.08
CA ARG A 321 8.28 -12.41 16.99
C ARG A 321 8.04 -13.86 16.63
N LEU A 322 6.79 -14.27 16.41
CA LEU A 322 6.47 -15.65 16.05
C LEU A 322 7.10 -16.07 14.72
N ASN A 323 7.13 -15.17 13.73
CA ASN A 323 7.79 -15.44 12.45
C ASN A 323 9.30 -15.56 12.60
N GLN A 324 9.92 -14.67 13.36
CA GLN A 324 11.36 -14.70 13.62
C GLN A 324 11.76 -15.98 14.37
N VAL A 325 11.00 -16.40 15.37
CA VAL A 325 11.22 -17.66 16.08
C VAL A 325 11.18 -18.85 15.09
N ALA A 326 10.15 -18.91 14.23
CA ALA A 326 10.05 -19.99 13.25
C ALA A 326 11.20 -19.98 12.22
N ALA A 327 11.57 -18.80 11.71
CA ALA A 327 12.68 -18.65 10.77
C ALA A 327 14.02 -19.04 11.40
N ARG A 328 14.25 -18.65 12.65
CA ARG A 328 15.47 -19.01 13.39
C ARG A 328 15.56 -20.50 13.64
N LEU A 329 14.47 -21.14 14.08
CA LEU A 329 14.41 -22.60 14.26
C LEU A 329 14.71 -23.35 12.96
N LYS A 330 14.27 -22.83 11.82
CA LYS A 330 14.56 -23.40 10.50
C LYS A 330 16.03 -23.25 10.11
N THR A 331 16.63 -22.09 10.39
CA THR A 331 18.06 -21.84 10.14
C THR A 331 18.94 -22.76 10.99
N LEU A 332 18.48 -23.09 12.20
CA LEU A 332 19.13 -24.06 13.09
C LEU A 332 18.83 -25.52 12.71
N GLU A 333 18.10 -25.76 11.62
CA GLU A 333 17.67 -27.08 11.16
C GLU A 333 16.99 -27.91 12.26
N ALA A 334 16.29 -27.23 13.19
CA ALA A 334 15.62 -27.89 14.29
C ALA A 334 14.50 -28.80 13.75
N LYS A 335 14.47 -30.06 14.19
CA LYS A 335 13.45 -31.04 13.81
C LYS A 335 12.41 -31.27 14.90
N SER A 336 12.79 -31.07 16.16
CA SER A 336 11.95 -31.27 17.34
C SER A 336 11.87 -29.98 18.15
N ILE A 337 10.65 -29.53 18.45
CA ILE A 337 10.39 -28.24 19.10
C ILE A 337 9.48 -28.43 20.29
N LEU A 338 9.86 -27.83 21.41
CA LEU A 338 9.05 -27.71 22.62
C LEU A 338 8.72 -26.23 22.85
N ASP A 339 7.43 -25.89 22.84
CA ASP A 339 6.91 -24.55 23.09
C ASP A 339 6.35 -24.48 24.51
N LEU A 340 7.15 -23.92 25.43
CA LEU A 340 6.80 -23.75 26.84
C LEU A 340 5.98 -22.47 27.03
N GLY A 341 4.74 -22.61 27.50
CA GLY A 341 3.77 -21.52 27.54
C GLY A 341 3.16 -21.27 26.15
N CYS A 342 2.73 -22.35 25.47
CA CYS A 342 2.24 -22.26 24.11
C CYS A 342 0.92 -21.49 23.96
N GLY A 343 0.23 -21.24 25.08
CA GLY A 343 -1.06 -20.57 25.15
C GLY A 343 -2.07 -21.20 24.19
N GLU A 344 -2.76 -20.35 23.44
CA GLU A 344 -3.75 -20.74 22.42
C GLU A 344 -3.14 -21.27 21.09
N GLY A 345 -1.85 -21.67 21.08
CA GLY A 345 -1.23 -22.42 19.99
C GLY A 345 -0.85 -21.61 18.75
N LYS A 346 -0.65 -20.29 18.88
CA LYS A 346 -0.32 -19.41 17.74
C LYS A 346 1.04 -19.74 17.08
N LEU A 347 2.06 -20.07 17.88
CA LEU A 347 3.36 -20.51 17.35
C LEU A 347 3.25 -21.92 16.76
N LEU A 348 2.64 -22.84 17.51
CA LEU A 348 2.41 -24.23 17.09
C LEU A 348 1.75 -24.31 15.71
N ARG A 349 0.75 -23.47 15.43
CA ARG A 349 0.08 -23.43 14.13
C ARG A 349 1.03 -23.08 13.00
N ARG A 350 1.97 -22.14 13.23
CA ARG A 350 2.97 -21.74 12.23
C ARG A 350 3.98 -22.86 11.99
N LEU A 351 4.47 -23.49 13.06
CA LEU A 351 5.41 -24.60 12.97
C LEU A 351 4.79 -25.83 12.29
N LEU A 352 3.53 -26.15 12.58
CA LEU A 352 2.85 -27.32 12.01
C LEU A 352 2.73 -27.24 10.47
N ALA A 353 2.63 -26.04 9.92
CA ALA A 353 2.53 -25.79 8.48
C ALA A 353 3.83 -26.10 7.72
N ASP A 354 4.99 -25.97 8.34
CA ASP A 354 6.28 -26.32 7.73
C ASP A 354 6.61 -27.79 7.99
N ARG A 355 6.94 -28.55 6.94
CA ARG A 355 7.19 -30.00 7.03
C ARG A 355 8.59 -30.33 7.57
N THR A 356 9.49 -29.36 7.67
CA THR A 356 10.83 -29.56 8.26
C THR A 356 10.79 -29.91 9.75
N PHE A 357 9.73 -29.46 10.45
CA PHE A 357 9.54 -29.76 11.87
C PHE A 357 8.85 -31.11 12.05
N GLU A 358 9.61 -32.12 12.42
CA GLU A 358 9.15 -33.51 12.53
C GLU A 358 8.37 -33.78 13.82
N ARG A 359 8.70 -33.08 14.92
CA ARG A 359 8.00 -33.20 16.21
C ARG A 359 7.77 -31.84 16.85
N ILE A 360 6.54 -31.56 17.25
CA ILE A 360 6.14 -30.29 17.88
C ILE A 360 5.35 -30.62 19.15
N VAL A 361 5.81 -30.11 20.29
CA VAL A 361 5.13 -30.25 21.58
C VAL A 361 4.78 -28.86 22.11
N GLY A 362 3.50 -28.61 22.34
CA GLY A 362 3.02 -27.41 23.04
C GLY A 362 2.73 -27.74 24.49
N MET A 363 3.28 -26.97 25.42
CA MET A 363 2.99 -27.13 26.85
C MET A 363 2.43 -25.83 27.42
N ASP A 364 1.37 -25.93 28.22
CA ASP A 364 0.84 -24.80 28.99
C ASP A 364 0.32 -25.26 30.36
N VAL A 365 0.29 -24.36 31.33
CA VAL A 365 -0.31 -24.60 32.65
C VAL A 365 -1.84 -24.56 32.60
N SER A 366 -2.37 -23.78 31.66
CA SER A 366 -3.80 -23.53 31.50
C SER A 366 -4.42 -24.60 30.61
N HIS A 367 -5.18 -25.51 31.22
CA HIS A 367 -5.97 -26.51 30.47
C HIS A 367 -6.88 -25.87 29.41
N ARG A 368 -7.54 -24.76 29.78
CA ARG A 368 -8.39 -23.98 28.87
C ARG A 368 -7.63 -23.45 27.66
N SER A 369 -6.38 -23.02 27.83
CA SER A 369 -5.56 -22.54 26.71
C SER A 369 -5.21 -23.68 25.74
N LEU A 370 -4.96 -24.88 26.28
CA LEU A 370 -4.71 -26.08 25.48
C LEU A 370 -5.95 -26.56 24.73
N GLU A 371 -7.14 -26.48 25.32
CA GLU A 371 -8.41 -26.76 24.62
C GLU A 371 -8.62 -25.79 23.44
N VAL A 372 -8.39 -24.49 23.68
CA VAL A 372 -8.46 -23.47 22.63
C VAL A 372 -7.41 -23.72 21.55
N ALA A 373 -6.18 -24.09 21.93
CA ALA A 373 -5.13 -24.45 20.99
C ALA A 373 -5.53 -25.66 20.13
N ALA A 374 -6.03 -26.72 20.75
CA ALA A 374 -6.48 -27.93 20.05
C ALA A 374 -7.57 -27.63 19.01
N SER A 375 -8.59 -26.86 19.41
CA SER A 375 -9.68 -26.41 18.53
C SER A 375 -9.15 -25.57 17.36
N ARG A 376 -8.25 -24.62 17.65
CA ARG A 376 -7.65 -23.73 16.65
C ARG A 376 -6.73 -24.46 15.68
N LEU A 377 -6.01 -25.47 16.15
CA LEU A 377 -5.16 -26.32 15.33
C LEU A 377 -5.99 -27.37 14.56
N ARG A 378 -7.28 -27.51 14.89
CA ARG A 378 -8.21 -28.48 14.31
C ARG A 378 -7.64 -29.90 14.39
N LEU A 379 -7.08 -30.26 15.55
CA LEU A 379 -6.36 -31.53 15.74
C LEU A 379 -7.21 -32.75 15.38
N ASP A 380 -8.53 -32.66 15.58
CA ASP A 380 -9.56 -33.64 15.22
C ASP A 380 -9.71 -33.85 13.70
N ARG A 381 -9.35 -32.86 12.88
CA ARG A 381 -9.47 -32.87 11.42
C ARG A 381 -8.15 -33.06 10.69
N LEU A 382 -7.04 -33.16 11.42
CA LEU A 382 -5.73 -33.37 10.82
C LEU A 382 -5.62 -34.79 10.27
N SER A 383 -4.96 -34.92 9.11
CA SER A 383 -4.52 -36.24 8.62
C SER A 383 -3.66 -36.95 9.66
N GLU A 384 -3.67 -38.28 9.69
CA GLU A 384 -2.87 -39.06 10.65
C GLU A 384 -1.39 -38.63 10.68
N ARG A 385 -0.83 -38.35 9.50
CA ARG A 385 0.57 -37.92 9.37
C ARG A 385 0.83 -36.56 10.02
N GLN A 386 -0.09 -35.61 9.92
CA GLN A 386 0.04 -34.32 10.60
C GLN A 386 -0.27 -34.43 12.09
N ARG A 387 -1.26 -35.27 12.48
CA ARG A 387 -1.65 -35.45 13.87
C ARG A 387 -0.53 -36.05 14.72
N LYS A 388 0.25 -36.99 14.16
CA LYS A 388 1.41 -37.60 14.83
C LYS A 388 2.57 -36.62 15.08
N ARG A 389 2.62 -35.50 14.36
CA ARG A 389 3.70 -34.50 14.49
C ARG A 389 3.47 -33.52 15.64
N ILE A 390 2.26 -33.42 16.16
CA ILE A 390 1.90 -32.40 17.16
C ILE A 390 1.27 -33.00 18.41
N GLU A 391 1.76 -32.57 19.55
CA GLU A 391 1.30 -33.00 20.87
C GLU A 391 1.05 -31.77 21.75
N LEU A 392 -0.02 -31.80 22.53
CA LEU A 392 -0.33 -30.79 23.53
C LEU A 392 -0.26 -31.45 24.91
N MET A 393 0.49 -30.85 25.83
CA MET A 393 0.69 -31.35 27.17
C MET A 393 0.32 -30.28 28.19
N GLN A 394 -0.39 -30.67 29.24
CA GLN A 394 -0.52 -29.82 30.41
C GLN A 394 0.68 -30.06 31.32
N GLY A 395 1.34 -28.98 31.74
CA GLY A 395 2.48 -29.04 32.65
C GLY A 395 2.31 -28.09 33.83
N SER A 396 3.22 -28.16 34.79
CA SER A 396 3.43 -27.14 35.82
C SER A 396 4.73 -26.42 35.50
N LEU A 397 4.63 -25.17 35.06
CA LEU A 397 5.78 -24.33 34.68
C LEU A 397 6.28 -23.53 35.88
#